data_AF-A0A1R2BHP6-F1
#
_entry.id   AF-A0A1R2BHP6-F1
#
_cell.length_a   1.000
_cell.length_b   1.000
_cell.length_c   1.000
_cell.angle_alpha   90.00
_cell.angle_beta   90.00
_cell.angle_gamma   90.00
#
_symmetry.space_group_name_H-M   'P 1'
#
loop_
_entity.id
_entity.type
_entity.pdbx_description
1 polymer ?
#
loop_
_entity_poly.entity_id
_entity_poly.type
_entity_poly.pdbx_seq_one_letter_code
_entity_poly.pdbx_strand_id
1 'polypeptide(L)'
;MDETMNLTDCMRSFEESWFEEFKQEATKGSIEAQITYSQMLLKGIGAGRPNVNLGLQYLRNASRRSAEACLRLGKMYLKGKYVPANITQAYFYLRLATLYRCKCGKFAEEYHAKRVSNVHLCYPTEATELLKLLPNDPQLEQKFKEEFAVWKGN
;
A
#
# COMPACT_ATOMS: atom_id res chain seq x y z
N MET A 1 30.17 24.71 -27.38
CA MET A 1 29.91 23.63 -26.42
C MET A 1 28.65 24.02 -25.70
N ASP A 2 27.51 23.53 -26.16
CA ASP A 2 26.24 23.78 -25.49
C ASP A 2 25.93 22.54 -24.66
N GLU A 3 26.39 22.53 -23.41
CA GLU A 3 26.08 21.49 -22.42
C GLU A 3 24.70 21.77 -21.82
N THR A 4 23.67 21.84 -22.67
CA THR A 4 22.29 21.84 -22.18
C THR A 4 21.94 20.40 -21.84
N MET A 5 21.97 20.08 -20.55
CA MET A 5 21.42 18.83 -20.03
C MET A 5 19.97 18.72 -20.53
N ASN A 6 19.66 17.69 -21.33
CA ASN A 6 18.32 17.55 -21.85
C ASN A 6 17.35 17.23 -20.69
N LEU A 7 16.06 17.50 -20.91
CA LEU A 7 15.02 17.31 -19.89
C LEU A 7 14.99 15.87 -19.33
N THR A 8 15.25 14.87 -20.18
CA THR A 8 15.30 13.46 -19.78
C THR A 8 16.48 13.11 -18.86
N ASP A 9 17.65 13.69 -19.07
CA ASP A 9 18.82 13.48 -18.23
C ASP A 9 18.68 14.20 -16.89
N CYS A 10 18.09 15.40 -16.92
CA CYS A 10 17.69 16.15 -15.74
C CYS A 10 16.68 15.35 -14.88
N MET A 11 15.61 14.82 -15.50
CA MET A 11 14.63 13.98 -14.83
C MET A 11 15.25 12.72 -14.23
N ARG A 12 16.15 12.05 -14.96
CA ARG A 12 16.85 10.85 -14.46
C ARG A 12 17.68 11.15 -13.22
N SER A 13 18.44 12.25 -13.24
CA SER A 13 19.23 12.69 -12.09
C SER A 13 18.35 12.98 -10.86
N PHE A 14 17.16 13.56 -11.06
CA PHE A 14 16.21 13.78 -9.97
C PHE A 14 15.65 12.45 -9.42
N GLU A 15 15.30 11.51 -10.30
CA GLU A 15 14.80 10.19 -9.89
C GLU A 15 15.83 9.39 -9.08
N GLU A 16 17.11 9.42 -9.48
CA GLU A 16 18.22 8.78 -8.76
C GLU A 16 18.43 9.41 -7.38
N SER A 17 18.37 10.74 -7.28
CA SER A 17 18.49 11.46 -6.00
C SER A 17 17.37 11.10 -5.03
N TRP A 18 16.12 11.16 -5.48
CA TRP A 18 14.97 10.77 -4.66
C TRP A 18 15.00 9.29 -4.29
N PHE A 19 15.51 8.44 -5.17
CA PHE A 19 15.63 7.01 -4.88
C PHE A 19 16.53 6.76 -3.68
N GLU A 20 17.70 7.39 -3.63
CA GLU A 20 18.63 7.25 -2.52
C GLU A 20 18.09 7.90 -1.22
N GLU A 21 17.41 9.04 -1.31
CA GLU A 21 16.76 9.67 -0.14
C GLU A 21 15.66 8.77 0.46
N PHE A 22 14.72 8.30 -0.36
CA PHE A 22 13.65 7.41 0.11
C PHE A 22 14.18 6.06 0.58
N LYS A 23 15.25 5.53 -0.01
CA LYS A 23 15.93 4.35 0.49
C LYS A 23 16.44 4.56 1.91
N GLN A 24 17.14 5.66 2.17
CA GLN A 24 17.65 5.98 3.51
C GLN A 24 16.50 6.10 4.52
N GLU A 25 15.46 6.87 4.22
CA GLU A 25 14.32 7.04 5.13
C GLU A 25 13.51 5.73 5.33
N ALA A 26 13.38 4.91 4.28
CA ALA A 26 12.74 3.61 4.36
C ALA A 26 13.51 2.65 5.29
N THR A 27 14.86 2.71 5.27
CA THR A 27 15.70 1.91 6.18
C THR A 27 15.61 2.39 7.63
N LYS A 28 15.37 3.68 7.87
CA LYS A 28 15.09 4.23 9.21
C LYS A 28 13.69 3.89 9.73
N GLY A 29 12.84 3.28 8.91
CA GLY A 29 11.51 2.81 9.30
C GLY A 29 10.37 3.80 9.07
N SER A 30 10.59 4.86 8.28
CA SER A 30 9.51 5.76 7.85
C SER A 30 8.52 5.01 6.95
N ILE A 31 7.26 4.90 7.38
CA ILE A 31 6.24 4.13 6.66
C ILE A 31 5.97 4.75 5.28
N GLU A 32 5.90 6.07 5.21
CA GLU A 32 5.70 6.81 3.96
C GLU A 32 6.86 6.56 2.99
N ALA A 33 8.10 6.62 3.49
CA ALA A 33 9.27 6.31 2.68
C ALA A 33 9.29 4.85 2.22
N GLN A 34 8.90 3.90 3.07
CA GLN A 34 8.79 2.49 2.67
C GLN A 34 7.76 2.29 1.55
N ILE A 35 6.62 2.98 1.61
CA ILE A 35 5.59 2.95 0.57
C ILE A 35 6.11 3.58 -0.74
N THR A 36 6.77 4.74 -0.67
CA THR A 36 7.30 5.41 -1.86
C THR A 36 8.45 4.64 -2.47
N TYR A 37 9.44 4.24 -1.67
CA TYR A 37 10.57 3.42 -2.09
C TYR A 37 10.12 2.09 -2.71
N SER A 38 9.13 1.43 -2.12
CA SER A 38 8.56 0.22 -2.71
C SER A 38 8.03 0.44 -4.13
N GLN A 39 7.37 1.57 -4.39
CA GLN A 39 6.83 1.89 -5.71
C GLN A 39 7.93 2.22 -6.72
N MET A 40 8.95 2.94 -6.28
CA MET A 40 10.12 3.24 -7.11
C MET A 40 10.80 1.94 -7.52
N LEU A 41 11.03 1.02 -6.57
CA LEU A 41 11.57 -0.32 -6.84
C LEU A 41 10.68 -1.13 -7.79
N LEU A 42 9.36 -1.16 -7.59
CA LEU A 42 8.44 -1.92 -8.45
C LEU A 42 8.37 -1.38 -9.88
N LYS A 43 8.66 -0.10 -10.08
CA LYS A 43 8.63 0.55 -11.40
C LYS A 43 10.02 0.73 -12.02
N GLY A 44 11.09 0.56 -11.24
CA GLY A 44 12.46 0.84 -11.67
C GLY A 44 12.84 2.32 -11.71
N ILE A 45 12.05 3.20 -11.08
CA ILE A 45 12.30 4.66 -11.04
C ILE A 45 13.53 4.92 -10.18
N GLY A 46 14.53 5.63 -10.71
CA GLY A 46 15.80 5.94 -10.06
C GLY A 46 16.75 4.74 -9.81
N ALA A 47 16.28 3.50 -9.95
CA ALA A 47 17.09 2.28 -9.81
C ALA A 47 17.64 1.76 -11.16
N GLY A 48 17.23 2.35 -12.28
CA GLY A 48 17.53 1.90 -13.64
C GLY A 48 16.78 0.62 -14.08
N ARG A 49 16.30 -0.21 -13.13
CA ARG A 49 15.47 -1.40 -13.42
C ARG A 49 14.54 -1.75 -12.25
N PRO A 50 13.39 -2.39 -12.52
CA PRO A 50 12.51 -2.85 -11.45
C PRO A 50 13.14 -3.93 -10.56
N ASN A 51 12.95 -3.80 -9.25
CA ASN A 51 13.24 -4.83 -8.25
C ASN A 51 11.96 -5.20 -7.50
N VAL A 52 11.21 -6.14 -8.08
CA VAL A 52 9.88 -6.52 -7.60
C VAL A 52 9.92 -7.13 -6.20
N ASN A 53 10.88 -8.01 -5.92
CA ASN A 53 10.98 -8.70 -4.64
C ASN A 53 11.22 -7.71 -3.49
N LEU A 54 12.19 -6.80 -3.67
CA LEU A 54 12.48 -5.79 -2.65
C LEU A 54 11.33 -4.79 -2.48
N GLY A 55 10.71 -4.38 -3.59
CA GLY A 55 9.53 -3.52 -3.55
C GLY A 55 8.38 -4.14 -2.75
N LEU A 56 8.05 -5.40 -3.02
CA LEU A 56 7.03 -6.13 -2.26
C LEU A 56 7.41 -6.30 -0.79
N GLN A 57 8.68 -6.51 -0.46
CA GLN A 57 9.15 -6.63 0.92
C GLN A 57 8.90 -5.32 1.70
N TYR A 58 9.32 -4.18 1.17
CA TYR A 58 9.07 -2.89 1.81
C TYR A 58 7.59 -2.57 1.94
N LEU A 59 6.79 -2.90 0.91
CA LEU A 59 5.36 -2.67 0.95
C LEU A 59 4.65 -3.55 2.00
N ARG A 60 5.06 -4.82 2.15
CA ARG A 60 4.57 -5.73 3.21
C ARG A 60 4.94 -5.24 4.61
N ASN A 61 6.16 -4.70 4.78
CA ASN A 61 6.57 -4.10 6.05
C ASN A 61 5.70 -2.88 6.40
N ALA A 62 5.51 -1.98 5.43
CA ALA A 62 4.65 -0.82 5.60
C ALA A 62 3.18 -1.20 5.89
N SER A 63 2.72 -2.34 5.35
CA SER A 63 1.37 -2.86 5.57
C SER A 63 1.11 -3.32 7.01
N ARG A 64 2.10 -3.31 7.91
CA ARG A 64 1.88 -3.48 9.36
C ARG A 64 1.33 -2.23 10.01
N ARG A 65 1.50 -1.05 9.38
CA ARG A 65 1.22 0.25 10.02
C ARG A 65 0.47 1.22 9.12
N SER A 66 0.15 0.85 7.87
CA SER A 66 -0.53 1.73 6.91
C SER A 66 -1.65 1.03 6.14
N ALA A 67 -2.82 1.69 6.17
CA ALA A 67 -3.98 1.34 5.34
C ALA A 67 -3.66 1.42 3.84
N GLU A 68 -2.84 2.40 3.44
CA GLU A 68 -2.46 2.61 2.04
C GLU A 68 -1.61 1.43 1.52
N ALA A 69 -0.65 0.96 2.32
CA ALA A 69 0.17 -0.19 1.95
C ALA A 69 -0.69 -1.46 1.80
N CYS A 70 -1.64 -1.68 2.72
CA CYS A 70 -2.62 -2.76 2.61
C CYS A 70 -3.49 -2.64 1.35
N LEU A 71 -4.04 -1.46 1.05
CA LEU A 71 -4.80 -1.22 -0.17
C LEU A 71 -4.00 -1.55 -1.43
N ARG A 72 -2.73 -1.12 -1.49
CA ARG A 72 -1.84 -1.39 -2.62
C ARG A 72 -1.58 -2.90 -2.79
N LEU A 73 -1.31 -3.63 -1.71
CA LEU A 73 -1.16 -5.09 -1.75
C LEU A 73 -2.45 -5.78 -2.17
N GLY A 74 -3.60 -5.35 -1.62
CA GLY A 74 -4.92 -5.86 -2.02
C GLY A 74 -5.16 -5.71 -3.53
N LYS A 75 -4.87 -4.53 -4.09
CA LYS A 75 -4.97 -4.26 -5.54
C LYS A 75 -3.98 -5.11 -6.36
N MET A 76 -2.78 -5.34 -5.85
CA MET A 76 -1.78 -6.18 -6.54
C MET A 76 -2.27 -7.63 -6.63
N TYR A 77 -2.77 -8.21 -5.55
CA TYR A 77 -3.34 -9.56 -5.55
C TYR A 77 -4.65 -9.66 -6.33
N LEU A 78 -5.49 -8.62 -6.35
CA LEU A 78 -6.68 -8.61 -7.20
C LEU A 78 -6.33 -8.67 -8.68
N LYS A 79 -5.35 -7.87 -9.11
CA LYS A 79 -5.00 -7.68 -10.53
C LYS A 79 -3.96 -8.66 -11.03
N GLY A 80 -3.30 -9.41 -10.15
CA GLY A 80 -2.13 -10.20 -10.50
C GLY A 80 -0.92 -9.35 -10.93
N LYS A 81 -0.80 -8.13 -10.41
CA LYS A 81 0.30 -7.21 -10.75
C LYS A 81 1.45 -7.40 -9.76
N TYR A 82 2.63 -7.76 -10.26
CA TYR A 82 3.85 -8.09 -9.49
C TYR A 82 3.80 -9.38 -8.67
N VAL A 83 2.60 -9.87 -8.37
CA VAL A 83 2.31 -11.14 -7.70
C VAL A 83 1.23 -11.88 -8.48
N PRO A 84 1.16 -13.22 -8.44
CA PRO A 84 0.03 -13.95 -9.00
C PRO A 84 -1.30 -13.49 -8.37
N ALA A 85 -2.36 -13.45 -9.17
CA ALA A 85 -3.67 -13.07 -8.68
C ALA A 85 -4.14 -14.05 -7.60
N ASN A 86 -4.67 -13.54 -6.50
CA ASN A 86 -5.14 -14.36 -5.38
C ASN A 86 -6.27 -13.64 -4.64
N ILE A 87 -7.49 -14.17 -4.77
CA ILE A 87 -8.70 -13.58 -4.17
C ILE A 87 -8.63 -13.59 -2.65
N THR A 88 -8.12 -14.66 -2.03
CA THR A 88 -7.99 -14.75 -0.57
C THR A 88 -7.06 -13.69 -0.02
N GLN A 89 -5.88 -13.52 -0.62
CA GLN A 89 -4.92 -12.49 -0.20
C GLN A 89 -5.42 -11.08 -0.53
N ALA A 90 -6.06 -10.89 -1.68
CA ALA A 90 -6.72 -9.64 -2.01
C ALA A 90 -7.76 -9.25 -0.95
N TYR A 91 -8.67 -10.17 -0.63
CA TYR A 91 -9.68 -9.99 0.41
C TYR A 91 -9.00 -9.63 1.74
N PHE A 92 -7.99 -10.40 2.15
CA PHE A 92 -7.28 -10.19 3.40
C PHE A 92 -6.70 -8.77 3.52
N TYR A 93 -5.91 -8.33 2.54
CA TYR A 93 -5.28 -7.01 2.58
C TYR A 93 -6.27 -5.86 2.41
N LEU A 94 -7.32 -6.01 1.60
CA LEU A 94 -8.36 -4.99 1.48
C LEU A 94 -9.17 -4.87 2.78
N ARG A 95 -9.48 -6.01 3.42
CA ARG A 95 -10.19 -6.01 4.69
C ARG A 95 -9.32 -5.41 5.80
N LEU A 96 -8.04 -5.75 5.87
CA LEU A 96 -7.07 -5.04 6.71
C LEU A 96 -7.06 -3.54 6.46
N ALA A 97 -7.01 -3.09 5.20
CA ALA A 97 -7.01 -1.66 4.86
C ALA A 97 -8.23 -0.93 5.43
N THR A 98 -9.39 -1.58 5.48
CA THR A 98 -10.60 -1.02 6.12
C THR A 98 -10.59 -1.06 7.65
N LEU A 99 -9.78 -1.94 8.26
CA LEU A 99 -9.64 -2.06 9.71
C LEU A 99 -8.57 -1.14 10.30
N TYR A 100 -7.62 -0.67 9.48
CA TYR A 100 -6.63 0.31 9.89
C TYR A 100 -7.32 1.57 10.40
N ARG A 101 -7.33 1.68 11.72
CA ARG A 101 -8.04 2.70 12.48
C ARG A 101 -7.54 4.09 12.11
N CYS A 102 -8.47 4.95 11.71
CA CYS A 102 -8.53 6.28 12.29
C CYS A 102 -8.35 6.19 13.81
N LYS A 103 -7.54 7.10 14.38
CA LYS A 103 -7.41 7.30 15.83
C LYS A 103 -8.73 7.39 16.61
N CYS A 104 -9.90 7.54 15.98
CA CYS A 104 -11.21 7.53 16.64
C CYS A 104 -11.71 6.14 17.10
N GLY A 105 -11.06 5.07 16.66
CA GLY A 105 -11.14 3.73 17.25
C GLY A 105 -12.49 3.23 17.75
N LYS A 106 -13.37 2.75 16.87
CA LYS A 106 -14.40 1.74 17.21
C LYS A 106 -14.66 0.81 16.03
N PHE A 107 -14.78 -0.49 16.32
CA PHE A 107 -15.53 -1.43 15.48
C PHE A 107 -17.02 -1.10 15.70
N ALA A 108 -17.82 -1.28 14.65
CA ALA A 108 -19.29 -1.18 14.62
C ALA A 108 -19.94 0.24 14.50
N GLU A 109 -20.64 0.38 13.38
CA GLU A 109 -21.98 0.96 13.15
C GLU A 109 -22.29 2.47 13.04
N GLU A 110 -21.55 3.42 13.57
CA GLU A 110 -22.08 4.80 13.56
C GLU A 110 -21.43 5.77 12.56
N TYR A 111 -22.12 5.88 11.42
CA TYR A 111 -22.26 7.06 10.56
C TYR A 111 -22.00 8.37 11.35
N HIS A 112 -20.91 9.08 11.04
CA HIS A 112 -20.61 10.32 11.74
C HIS A 112 -21.60 11.43 11.35
N ALA A 113 -22.31 11.89 12.38
CA ALA A 113 -23.22 13.03 12.35
C ALA A 113 -22.52 14.33 11.87
N LYS A 114 -22.95 14.80 10.70
CA LYS A 114 -23.27 16.20 10.39
C LYS A 114 -22.29 17.33 10.77
N ARG A 115 -20.97 17.17 10.65
CA ARG A 115 -20.06 18.32 10.43
C ARG A 115 -18.94 17.99 9.45
N VAL A 116 -18.96 18.68 8.31
CA VAL A 116 -17.89 18.66 7.30
C VAL A 116 -16.82 19.64 7.75
N SER A 117 -15.69 19.11 8.23
CA SER A 117 -14.44 19.87 8.34
C SER A 117 -13.32 19.02 7.73
N ASN A 118 -12.87 19.44 6.55
CA ASN A 118 -11.62 19.11 5.85
C ASN A 118 -11.09 17.67 6.01
N VAL A 119 -11.55 16.82 5.08
CA VAL A 119 -10.93 15.58 4.58
C VAL A 119 -10.32 14.66 5.64
N HIS A 120 -11.17 13.82 6.21
CA HIS A 120 -10.72 12.68 6.99
C HIS A 120 -10.58 11.44 6.08
N LEU A 121 -9.41 11.27 5.45
CA LEU A 121 -9.02 10.19 4.51
C LEU A 121 -8.87 8.80 5.14
N CYS A 122 -9.63 8.48 6.18
CA CYS A 122 -9.35 7.31 7.03
C CYS A 122 -10.22 6.08 6.75
N TYR A 123 -11.04 6.14 5.70
CA TYR A 123 -11.52 4.95 5.02
C TYR A 123 -10.86 4.97 3.64
N PRO A 124 -10.05 3.96 3.25
CA PRO A 124 -9.82 3.75 1.84
C PRO A 124 -11.17 3.33 1.25
N THR A 125 -11.98 4.30 0.85
CA THR A 125 -13.27 4.09 0.15
C THR A 125 -13.05 3.12 -1.00
N GLU A 126 -11.92 3.25 -1.69
CA GLU A 126 -11.46 2.31 -2.70
C GLU A 126 -11.37 0.86 -2.19
N ALA A 127 -10.85 0.58 -0.98
CA ALA A 127 -10.80 -0.78 -0.46
C ALA A 127 -12.20 -1.35 -0.24
N THR A 128 -13.13 -0.55 0.29
CA THR A 128 -14.54 -0.96 0.46
C THR A 128 -15.21 -1.23 -0.88
N GLU A 129 -15.01 -0.38 -1.88
CA GLU A 129 -15.55 -0.61 -3.22
C GLU A 129 -14.96 -1.87 -3.85
N LEU A 130 -13.65 -2.10 -3.72
CA LEU A 130 -13.00 -3.31 -4.22
C LEU A 130 -13.50 -4.58 -3.54
N LEU A 131 -13.83 -4.52 -2.25
CA LEU A 131 -14.41 -5.66 -1.53
C LEU A 131 -15.81 -6.03 -2.05
N LYS A 132 -16.61 -5.07 -2.50
CA LYS A 132 -17.92 -5.34 -3.13
C LYS A 132 -17.80 -6.09 -4.45
N LEU A 133 -16.64 -5.98 -5.11
CA LEU A 133 -16.36 -6.70 -6.36
C LEU A 133 -15.92 -8.15 -6.12
N LEU A 134 -15.58 -8.51 -4.87
CA LEU A 134 -15.19 -9.87 -4.52
C LEU A 134 -16.41 -10.74 -4.22
N PRO A 135 -16.33 -12.07 -4.42
CA PRO A 135 -17.40 -12.98 -4.04
C PRO A 135 -17.80 -12.82 -2.58
N ASN A 136 -19.11 -12.77 -2.32
CA ASN A 136 -19.64 -12.83 -0.97
C ASN A 136 -19.59 -14.29 -0.47
N ASP A 137 -18.40 -14.72 -0.05
CA ASP A 137 -18.11 -16.09 0.38
C ASP A 137 -17.78 -16.13 1.88
N PRO A 138 -18.61 -16.77 2.73
CA PRO A 138 -18.35 -16.94 4.16
C PRO A 138 -16.99 -17.61 4.46
N GLN A 139 -16.47 -18.43 3.55
CA GLN A 139 -15.15 -19.06 3.72
C GLN A 139 -14.01 -18.04 3.63
N LEU A 140 -14.16 -16.97 2.83
CA LEU A 140 -13.18 -15.89 2.76
C LEU A 140 -13.12 -15.10 4.07
N GLU A 141 -14.28 -14.81 4.67
CA GLU A 141 -14.36 -14.15 5.96
C GLU A 141 -13.77 -15.03 7.08
N GLN A 142 -14.02 -16.34 7.05
CA GLN A 142 -13.43 -17.27 8.00
C GLN A 142 -11.89 -17.32 7.87
N LYS A 143 -11.36 -17.48 6.65
CA LYS A 143 -9.91 -17.44 6.39
C LYS A 143 -9.30 -16.12 6.82
N PHE A 144 -10.00 -15.01 6.57
CA PHE A 144 -9.55 -13.69 7.04
C PHE A 144 -9.37 -13.68 8.56
N LYS A 145 -10.34 -14.18 9.33
CA LYS A 145 -10.25 -14.21 10.80
C LYS A 145 -9.07 -15.06 11.29
N GLU A 146 -8.84 -16.21 10.67
CA GLU A 146 -7.72 -17.11 11.00
C GLU A 146 -6.36 -16.45 10.69
N GLU A 147 -6.18 -15.94 9.47
CA GLU A 147 -4.96 -15.25 9.07
C GLU A 147 -4.75 -13.98 9.89
N PHE A 148 -5.82 -13.26 10.24
CA PHE A 148 -5.75 -12.03 11.02
C PHE A 148 -5.30 -12.28 12.46
N ALA A 149 -5.73 -13.40 13.06
CA ALA A 149 -5.27 -13.80 14.39
C ALA A 149 -3.76 -14.03 14.42
N VAL A 150 -3.22 -14.75 13.42
CA VAL A 150 -1.78 -14.97 13.27
C VAL A 150 -1.06 -13.65 12.97
N TRP A 151 -1.62 -12.83 12.09
CA TRP A 151 -1.06 -11.54 11.68
C TRP A 151 -0.94 -10.55 12.85
N LYS A 152 -1.87 -10.58 13.82
CA LYS A 152 -1.89 -9.71 14.99
C LYS A 152 -0.92 -10.18 16.09
N GLY A 153 -0.65 -11.48 16.16
CA GLY A 153 0.22 -12.07 17.19
C GLY A 153 1.72 -12.01 16.90
N ASN A 154 2.11 -11.67 15.66
CA ASN A 154 3.49 -11.47 15.21
C ASN A 154 3.80 -9.98 15.04
#